data_AF-A0A529X9Z4-F1
#
_entry.id   AF-A0A529X9Z4-F1
#
_cell.length_a   1.000
_cell.length_b   1.000
_cell.length_c   1.000
_cell.angle_alpha   90.00
_cell.angle_beta   90.00
_cell.angle_gamma   90.00
#
_symmetry.space_group_name_H-M   'P 1'
#
loop_
_entity.id
_entity.type
_entity.pdbx_description
1 polymer ?
#
loop_
_entity_poly.entity_id
_entity_poly.type
_entity_poly.pdbx_seq_one_letter_code
_entity_poly.pdbx_strand_id
1 'polypeptide(L)' 'MQEDGEQDGRSASELIDRRIEELGDWRGETLARLRALIRQAAPEAVETWKWRGVPVWEDAGIICTGETYKAVVK' A
#
# COMPACT_ATOMS: atom_id res chain seq x y z
N MET A 1 22.05 0.24 2.02
CA MET A 1 20.67 -0.20 2.29
C MET A 1 19.90 1.07 2.61
N GLN A 2 19.01 1.55 1.73
CA GLN A 2 18.26 2.78 2.00
C GLN A 2 16.94 2.37 2.66
N GLU A 3 16.83 2.68 3.95
CA GLU A 3 15.61 2.54 4.74
C GLU A 3 14.67 3.71 4.36
N ASP A 4 13.99 3.57 3.21
CA ASP A 4 12.90 4.49 2.80
C ASP A 4 11.61 4.19 3.59
N GLY A 5 11.71 4.21 4.91
CA GLY A 5 10.63 3.79 5.82
C GLY A 5 10.43 4.67 7.05
N GLU A 6 11.10 5.81 7.16
CA GLU A 6 10.97 6.67 8.35
C GLU A 6 10.07 7.89 8.04
N GLN A 7 8.77 7.64 7.99
CA GLN A 7 7.75 8.67 8.20
C GLN A 7 7.04 8.35 9.51
N ASP A 8 7.56 8.92 10.61
CA ASP A 8 6.90 8.98 11.92
C ASP A 8 6.65 7.63 12.61
N GLY A 9 7.65 6.75 12.72
CA GLY A 9 7.61 5.56 13.59
C GLY A 9 6.50 4.53 13.33
N ARG A 10 5.63 4.77 12.34
CA ARG A 10 4.49 3.93 11.95
C ARG A 10 4.95 2.98 10.87
N SER A 11 4.48 1.75 10.94
CA SER A 11 4.70 0.75 9.90
C SER A 11 4.03 1.15 8.59
N ALA A 12 4.57 0.68 7.47
CA ALA A 12 3.94 0.88 6.16
C ALA A 12 2.50 0.34 6.13
N SER A 13 2.23 -0.77 6.82
CA SER A 13 0.90 -1.34 6.98
C SER A 13 -0.09 -0.36 7.59
N GLU A 14 0.29 0.34 8.67
CA GLU A 14 -0.54 1.37 9.32
C GLU A 14 -0.77 2.59 8.43
N LEU A 15 0.24 2.99 7.63
CA LEU A 15 0.07 4.07 6.65
C LEU A 15 -0.92 3.68 5.55
N ILE A 16 -0.90 2.42 5.10
CA ILE A 16 -1.86 1.90 4.12
C ILE A 16 -3.27 1.81 4.73
N ASP A 17 -3.41 1.36 5.98
CA ASP A 17 -4.70 1.34 6.69
C ASP A 17 -5.30 2.75 6.76
N ARG A 18 -4.51 3.72 7.24
CA ARG A 18 -4.92 5.12 7.29
C ARG A 18 -5.30 5.65 5.91
N ARG A 19 -4.53 5.32 4.87
CA ARG A 19 -4.82 5.77 3.50
C ARG A 19 -6.15 5.24 2.98
N ILE A 20 -6.47 3.98 3.29
CA ILE A 20 -7.76 3.36 2.96
C ILE A 20 -8.89 4.12 3.66
N GLU A 21 -8.74 4.42 4.95
CA GLU A 21 -9.72 5.18 5.73
C GLU A 21 -9.90 6.62 5.20
N GLU A 22 -8.80 7.32 4.90
CA GLU A 22 -8.81 8.70 4.40
C GLU A 22 -9.49 8.86 3.03
N LEU A 23 -9.51 7.80 2.21
CA LEU A 23 -10.19 7.85 0.91
C LEU A 23 -11.71 7.96 1.06
N GLY A 24 -12.30 7.34 2.08
CA GLY A 24 -13.71 7.49 2.46
C GLY A 24 -14.75 7.11 1.40
N ASP A 25 -14.33 6.50 0.29
CA ASP A 25 -15.18 6.12 -0.84
C ASP A 25 -14.74 4.77 -1.45
N TRP A 26 -15.32 4.42 -2.60
CA TRP A 26 -15.08 3.15 -3.31
C TRP A 26 -13.60 2.85 -3.59
N ARG A 27 -12.74 3.89 -3.63
CA ARG A 27 -11.30 3.71 -3.86
C ARG A 27 -10.63 3.08 -2.66
N GLY A 28 -11.04 3.47 -1.45
CA GLY A 28 -10.57 2.86 -0.21
C GLY A 28 -10.99 1.39 -0.14
N GLU A 29 -12.26 1.10 -0.42
CA GLU A 29 -12.78 -0.28 -0.48
C GLU A 29 -12.05 -1.14 -1.52
N THR A 30 -11.77 -0.58 -2.70
CA THR A 30 -11.05 -1.27 -3.77
C THR A 30 -9.60 -1.53 -3.37
N LEU A 31 -8.91 -0.54 -2.80
CA LEU A 31 -7.53 -0.68 -2.34
C LEU A 31 -7.42 -1.72 -1.21
N ALA A 32 -8.36 -1.72 -0.26
CA ALA A 32 -8.43 -2.72 0.80
C ALA A 32 -8.61 -4.13 0.24
N ARG A 33 -9.49 -4.30 -0.75
CA ARG A 33 -9.71 -5.58 -1.43
C ARG A 33 -8.45 -6.05 -2.16
N LEU A 34 -7.77 -5.16 -2.89
CA LEU A 34 -6.53 -5.49 -3.59
C LEU A 34 -5.43 -5.90 -2.60
N ARG A 35 -5.26 -5.16 -1.51
CA ARG A 35 -4.31 -5.50 -0.44
C ARG A 35 -4.59 -6.88 0.14
N ALA A 36 -5.84 -7.21 0.42
CA ALA A 36 -6.23 -8.52 0.94
C ALA A 36 -5.92 -9.65 -0.06
N LEU A 37 -6.09 -9.40 -1.36
CA LEU A 37 -5.73 -10.36 -2.41
C LEU A 37 -4.21 -10.55 -2.54
N ILE A 38 -3.43 -9.46 -2.46
CA ILE A 38 -1.97 -9.53 -2.50
C ILE A 38 -1.45 -10.34 -1.31
N ARG A 39 -1.96 -10.10 -0.09
CA ARG A 39 -1.58 -10.88 1.09
C ARG A 39 -1.93 -12.37 0.99
N GLN A 40 -2.99 -12.72 0.26
CA GLN A 40 -3.35 -14.11 0.00
C GLN A 40 -2.47 -14.75 -1.08
N ALA A 41 -2.17 -14.02 -2.15
CA ALA A 41 -1.43 -14.53 -3.30
C ALA A 41 0.09 -14.53 -3.08
N ALA A 42 0.61 -13.59 -2.30
CA ALA A 42 2.02 -13.38 -1.99
C ALA A 42 2.20 -13.09 -0.49
N PRO A 43 2.10 -14.13 0.37
CA PRO A 43 2.16 -13.97 1.83
C PRO A 43 3.51 -13.42 2.34
N GLU A 44 4.59 -13.64 1.58
CA GLU A 44 5.93 -13.14 1.90
C GLU A 44 6.16 -11.70 1.42
N ALA A 45 5.23 -11.11 0.65
CA ALA A 45 5.37 -9.75 0.17
C ALA A 45 5.35 -8.74 1.32
N VAL A 46 6.34 -7.86 1.33
CA VAL A 46 6.47 -6.79 2.31
C VAL A 46 5.72 -5.55 1.82
N GLU A 47 4.91 -4.99 2.70
CA GLU A 47 4.27 -3.70 2.49
C GLU A 47 5.29 -2.58 2.75
N THR A 48 5.43 -1.68 1.79
CA THR A 48 6.28 -0.50 1.90
C THR A 48 5.52 0.75 1.48
N TRP A 49 6.05 1.91 1.86
CA TRP A 49 5.42 3.20 1.63
C TRP A 49 6.39 4.11 0.91
N LYS A 50 6.20 4.30 -0.39
CA LYS A 50 7.16 5.00 -1.25
C LYS A 50 6.55 6.25 -1.86
N TRP A 51 7.41 7.09 -2.45
CA TRP A 51 7.04 8.26 -3.24
C TRP A 51 6.00 9.19 -2.59
N ARG A 52 6.14 9.41 -1.27
CA ARG A 52 5.31 10.32 -0.48
C ARG A 52 3.81 10.00 -0.50
N GLY A 53 3.43 8.72 -0.52
CA GLY A 53 2.02 8.37 -0.38
C GLY A 53 1.55 7.10 -1.06
N VAL A 54 2.45 6.32 -1.64
CA VAL A 54 2.10 5.20 -2.51
C VAL A 54 2.35 3.89 -1.75
N PRO A 55 1.30 3.10 -1.50
CA PRO A 55 1.44 1.70 -1.11
C PRO A 55 2.23 0.93 -2.17
N VAL A 56 3.24 0.17 -1.75
CA VAL A 56 4.03 -0.70 -2.61
C VAL A 56 4.16 -2.06 -1.96
N TRP A 57 4.01 -3.13 -2.73
CA TRP A 57 4.28 -4.50 -2.29
C TRP A 57 5.51 -5.03 -3.00
N GLU A 58 6.43 -5.60 -2.23
CA GLU A 58 7.70 -6.10 -2.76
C GLU A 58 8.16 -7.40 -2.11
N ASP A 59 8.72 -8.28 -2.94
CA ASP A 59 9.43 -9.51 -2.56
C ASP A 59 10.58 -9.70 -3.55
N ALA A 60 11.82 -9.58 -3.06
CA ALA A 60 13.03 -9.51 -3.89
C ALA A 60 12.95 -8.48 -5.07
N GLY A 61 12.08 -7.48 -4.96
CA GLY A 61 11.76 -6.52 -6.01
C GLY A 61 10.29 -6.06 -5.94
N ILE A 62 9.95 -4.98 -6.64
CA ILE A 62 8.57 -4.45 -6.65
C ILE A 62 7.65 -5.41 -7.40
N ILE A 63 6.61 -5.89 -6.73
CA ILE A 63 5.53 -6.68 -7.33
C ILE A 63 4.52 -5.73 -7.98
N CYS A 64 3.97 -4.80 -7.20
CA CYS A 64 3.01 -3.80 -7.67
C CYS A 64 2.90 -2.60 -6.74
N THR A 65 2.23 -1.56 -7.22
CA THR A 65 1.87 -0.34 -6.48
C THR A 65 0.35 -0.30 -6.26
N GLY A 66 -0.11 0.53 -5.32
CA GLY A 66 -1.53 0.69 -4.98
C GLY A 66 -1.98 2.14 -5.13
N GLU A 67 -1.88 2.67 -6.35
CA GLU A 67 -2.11 4.09 -6.61
C GLU A 67 -3.60 4.41 -6.74
N THR A 68 -4.04 5.46 -6.04
CA THR A 68 -5.46 5.85 -5.97
C THR A 68 -5.67 7.21 -6.61
N TYR A 69 -6.38 7.24 -7.74
CA TYR A 69 -6.71 8.43 -8.51
C TYR A 69 -8.19 8.77 -8.37
N LYS A 70 -8.64 9.88 -8.94
CA LYS A 70 -10.06 10.30 -8.88
C LYS A 70 -11.02 9.27 -9.49
N ALA A 71 -10.60 8.57 -10.55
CA ALA A 71 -11.46 7.70 -11.33
C ALA A 71 -11.02 6.22 -11.34
N VAL A 72 -9.80 5.92 -10.87
CA VAL A 72 -9.21 4.59 -10.98
C VAL A 72 -8.36 4.28 -9.76
N VAL A 73 -8.30 3.00 -9.40
CA VAL A 73 -7.25 2.42 -8.57
C VAL A 73 -6.37 1.59 -9.50
N LYS A 74 -5.06 1.77 -9.41
CA LYS A 74 -4.06 1.14 -10.29
C LYS A 74 -3.03 0.37 -9.47
#